data_AF-A0AAV0VSB0-F1
#
_entry.id   AF-A0AAV0VSB0-F1
#
_cell.length_a   1.000
_cell.length_b   1.000
_cell.length_c   1.000
_cell.angle_alpha   90.00
_cell.angle_beta   90.00
_cell.angle_gamma   90.00
#
_symmetry.space_group_name_H-M   'P 1'
#
loop_
_entity.id
_entity.type
_entity.pdbx_description
1 polymer ?
#
loop_
_entity_poly.entity_id
_entity_poly.type
_entity_poly.pdbx_seq_one_letter_code
_entity_poly.pdbx_strand_id
1 'polypeptide(L)'
;MQNSKEKESNEFLLLLTNKDSIFLLAFLADVLAIFSRYQQTIQSDKITVLDLVKHTESVINKIKSLSSINLVGGWVDVLEDELKGTDGKVLKVIKLIDFQEKRKHRHNLYVTENRSVSAICHEIVETLANFLQDRIEYRY
;
A
#
# COMPACT_ATOMS: atom_id res chain seq x y z
N MET A 1 -25.18 9.34 21.45
CA MET A 1 -24.80 8.15 20.65
C MET A 1 -25.02 8.31 19.14
N GLN A 2 -25.94 9.16 18.65
CA GLN A 2 -26.06 9.45 17.20
C GLN A 2 -24.86 10.23 16.63
N ASN A 3 -24.39 11.26 17.34
CA ASN A 3 -23.25 12.08 16.88
C ASN A 3 -21.91 11.34 16.74
N SER A 4 -21.69 10.20 17.42
CA SER A 4 -20.43 9.45 17.30
C SER A 4 -20.41 8.59 16.03
N LYS A 5 -21.53 7.91 15.72
CA LYS A 5 -21.65 7.08 14.51
C LYS A 5 -21.62 7.91 13.22
N GLU A 6 -22.24 9.09 13.22
CA GLU A 6 -22.16 10.03 12.09
C GLU A 6 -20.75 10.58 11.90
N LYS A 7 -20.03 10.84 12.99
CA LYS A 7 -18.64 11.28 12.95
C LYS A 7 -17.71 10.20 12.39
N GLU A 8 -17.83 8.96 12.85
CA GLU A 8 -17.08 7.81 12.33
C GLU A 8 -17.37 7.57 10.83
N SER A 9 -18.63 7.70 10.42
CA SER A 9 -19.03 7.54 9.02
C SER A 9 -18.44 8.62 8.12
N ASN A 10 -18.38 9.87 8.61
CA ASN A 10 -17.74 10.97 7.90
C ASN A 10 -16.22 10.81 7.80
N GLU A 11 -15.56 10.34 8.86
CA GLU A 11 -14.12 10.05 8.86
C GLU A 11 -13.78 8.89 7.90
N PHE A 12 -14.62 7.85 7.86
CA PHE A 12 -14.47 6.74 6.92
C PHE A 12 -14.69 7.18 5.46
N LEU A 13 -15.68 8.03 5.20
CA LEU A 13 -15.88 8.62 3.88
C LEU A 13 -14.68 9.49 3.47
N LEU A 14 -14.10 10.25 4.41
CA LEU A 14 -12.87 11.03 4.19
C LEU A 14 -11.68 10.14 3.82
N LEU A 15 -11.53 8.99 4.49
CA LEU A 15 -10.51 8.00 4.15
C LEU A 15 -10.69 7.48 2.71
N LEU A 16 -11.93 7.18 2.31
CA LEU A 16 -12.25 6.62 1.00
C LEU A 16 -12.32 7.65 -0.14
N THR A 17 -12.22 8.95 0.16
CA THR A 17 -12.27 10.03 -0.85
C THR A 17 -10.97 10.84 -0.89
N ASN A 18 -10.04 10.58 0.02
CA ASN A 18 -8.71 11.18 0.02
C ASN A 18 -7.81 10.49 -1.02
N LYS A 19 -7.16 11.29 -1.87
CA LYS A 19 -6.31 10.81 -2.95
C LYS A 19 -5.12 9.98 -2.45
N ASP A 20 -4.41 10.46 -1.44
CA ASP A 20 -3.27 9.76 -0.83
C ASP A 20 -3.70 8.43 -0.19
N SER A 21 -4.86 8.42 0.47
CA SER A 21 -5.40 7.22 1.10
C SER A 21 -5.81 6.16 0.07
N ILE A 22 -6.45 6.58 -1.03
CA ILE A 22 -6.81 5.67 -2.13
C ILE A 22 -5.55 5.12 -2.81
N PHE A 23 -4.54 5.96 -3.03
CA PHE A 23 -3.26 5.51 -3.58
C PHE A 23 -2.59 4.47 -2.66
N LEU A 24 -2.52 4.75 -1.35
CA LEU A 24 -1.97 3.83 -0.37
C LEU A 24 -2.74 2.50 -0.33
N LEU A 25 -4.08 2.53 -0.46
CA LEU A 25 -4.90 1.32 -0.54
C LEU A 25 -4.61 0.51 -1.80
N ALA A 26 -4.48 1.16 -2.96
CA ALA A 26 -4.12 0.51 -4.22
C ALA A 26 -2.73 -0.14 -4.12
N PHE A 27 -1.76 0.60 -3.58
CA PHE A 27 -0.40 0.09 -3.35
C PHE A 27 -0.38 -1.11 -2.41
N LEU A 28 -1.11 -1.02 -1.29
CA LEU A 28 -1.22 -2.11 -0.34
C LEU A 28 -1.86 -3.35 -0.98
N ALA A 29 -2.88 -3.17 -1.83
CA ALA A 29 -3.51 -4.26 -2.54
C ALA A 29 -2.53 -4.98 -3.48
N ASP A 30 -1.67 -4.24 -4.19
CA ASP A 30 -0.64 -4.82 -5.05
C ASP A 30 0.41 -5.61 -4.25
N VAL A 31 0.89 -5.05 -3.13
CA VAL A 31 1.81 -5.74 -2.23
C VAL A 31 1.19 -7.02 -1.67
N LEU A 32 -0.06 -6.95 -1.18
CA LEU A 32 -0.79 -8.10 -0.64
C LEU A 32 -1.08 -9.15 -1.71
N ALA A 33 -1.34 -8.75 -2.95
CA ALA A 33 -1.53 -9.69 -4.06
C ALA A 33 -0.26 -10.49 -4.35
N ILE A 34 0.91 -9.84 -4.34
CA ILE A 34 2.21 -10.52 -4.47
C ILE A 34 2.42 -11.49 -3.30
N PHE A 35 2.20 -11.03 -2.07
CA PHE A 35 2.40 -11.83 -0.87
C PHE A 35 1.43 -13.02 -0.80
N SER A 36 0.17 -12.85 -1.17
CA SER A 36 -0.83 -13.93 -1.19
C SER A 36 -0.44 -15.03 -2.20
N ARG A 37 0.01 -14.66 -3.40
CA ARG A 37 0.52 -15.62 -4.39
C ARG A 37 1.75 -16.38 -3.88
N TYR A 38 2.65 -15.68 -3.17
CA TYR A 38 3.77 -16.32 -2.51
C TYR A 38 3.31 -17.34 -1.47
N GLN A 39 2.35 -16.97 -0.59
CA GLN A 39 1.79 -17.89 0.41
C GLN A 39 1.17 -19.14 -0.23
N GLN A 40 0.41 -18.98 -1.31
CA GLN A 40 -0.15 -20.12 -2.06
C GLN A 40 0.94 -21.00 -2.66
N THR A 41 2.01 -20.38 -3.15
CA THR A 41 3.15 -21.09 -3.74
C THR A 41 3.80 -21.97 -2.67
N ILE A 42 4.25 -21.39 -1.55
CA ILE A 42 4.94 -22.11 -0.46
C ILE A 42 4.10 -23.18 0.24
N GLN A 43 2.77 -23.06 0.20
CA GLN A 43 1.83 -24.03 0.76
C GLN A 43 1.53 -25.19 -0.20
N SER A 44 2.06 -25.16 -1.43
CA SER A 44 1.92 -26.25 -2.39
C SER A 44 2.74 -27.47 -1.97
N ASP A 45 2.16 -28.67 -2.08
CA ASP A 45 2.76 -29.95 -1.67
C ASP A 45 4.07 -30.30 -2.39
N LYS A 46 4.45 -29.55 -3.44
CA LYS A 46 5.60 -29.84 -4.30
C LYS A 46 6.84 -29.00 -4.01
N ILE A 47 6.84 -28.16 -2.97
CA ILE A 47 7.95 -27.25 -2.70
C ILE A 47 9.02 -27.87 -1.82
N THR A 48 10.25 -27.82 -2.33
CA THR A 48 11.43 -28.13 -1.52
C THR A 48 11.91 -26.90 -0.76
N VAL A 49 12.76 -27.13 0.24
CA VAL A 49 13.52 -26.10 0.95
C VAL A 49 14.26 -25.13 0.02
N LEU A 50 14.90 -25.65 -1.04
CA LEU A 50 15.65 -24.83 -1.99
C LEU A 50 14.72 -23.97 -2.84
N ASP A 51 13.54 -24.48 -3.17
CA ASP A 51 12.51 -23.73 -3.88
C ASP A 51 11.94 -22.62 -2.98
N LEU A 52 11.80 -22.89 -1.68
CA LEU A 52 11.35 -21.88 -0.71
C LEU A 52 12.30 -20.67 -0.68
N VAL A 53 13.62 -20.89 -0.59
CA VAL A 53 14.61 -19.80 -0.61
C VAL A 53 14.49 -18.98 -1.90
N LYS A 54 14.51 -19.67 -3.06
CA LYS A 54 14.40 -19.02 -4.38
C LYS A 54 13.11 -18.22 -4.55
N HIS A 55 11.97 -18.78 -4.13
CA HIS A 55 10.68 -18.10 -4.23
C HIS A 55 10.62 -16.89 -3.31
N THR A 56 11.18 -16.99 -2.11
CA THR A 56 11.18 -15.88 -1.16
C THR A 56 12.07 -14.74 -1.63
N GLU A 57 13.29 -15.03 -2.10
CA GLU A 57 14.19 -14.03 -2.71
C GLU A 57 13.55 -13.35 -3.92
N SER A 58 12.90 -14.14 -4.79
CA SER A 58 12.17 -13.60 -5.95
C SER A 58 11.05 -12.64 -5.53
N VAL A 59 10.33 -12.95 -4.45
CA VAL A 59 9.23 -12.13 -3.94
C VAL A 59 9.76 -10.87 -3.26
N ILE A 60 10.83 -10.97 -2.48
CA ILE A 60 11.52 -9.81 -1.89
C ILE A 60 11.96 -8.84 -2.99
N ASN A 61 12.62 -9.33 -4.04
CA ASN A 61 13.03 -8.51 -5.17
C ASN A 61 11.84 -7.84 -5.87
N LYS A 62 10.74 -8.59 -6.04
CA LYS A 62 9.52 -8.05 -6.64
C LYS A 62 8.87 -6.97 -5.77
N ILE A 63 8.78 -7.17 -4.47
CA ILE A 63 8.23 -6.18 -3.52
C ILE A 63 9.13 -4.93 -3.48
N LYS A 64 10.47 -5.10 -3.45
CA LYS A 64 11.41 -3.98 -3.52
C LYS A 64 11.28 -3.17 -4.80
N SER A 65 11.04 -3.82 -5.94
CA SER A 65 10.81 -3.12 -7.21
C SER A 65 9.53 -2.26 -7.21
N LEU A 66 8.55 -2.53 -6.34
CA LEU A 66 7.35 -1.68 -6.22
C LEU A 66 7.65 -0.27 -5.70
N SER A 67 8.80 -0.05 -5.07
CA SER A 67 9.23 1.28 -4.66
C SER A 67 9.57 2.21 -5.82
N SER A 68 9.89 1.64 -6.98
CA SER A 68 10.32 2.38 -8.18
C SER A 68 9.42 2.18 -9.39
N ILE A 69 8.73 1.04 -9.48
CA ILE A 69 7.92 0.66 -10.64
C ILE A 69 6.61 0.03 -10.17
N ASN A 70 5.49 0.56 -10.65
CA ASN A 70 4.17 0.00 -10.37
C ASN A 70 4.02 -1.41 -10.96
N LEU A 71 3.19 -2.24 -10.32
CA LEU A 71 2.85 -3.55 -10.85
C LEU A 71 2.01 -3.37 -12.12
N VAL A 72 2.48 -3.88 -13.26
CA VAL A 72 1.74 -3.83 -14.52
C VAL A 72 0.38 -4.51 -14.38
N GLY A 73 -0.70 -3.80 -14.70
CA GLY A 73 -2.07 -4.27 -14.50
C GLY A 73 -2.49 -4.42 -13.04
N GLY A 74 -1.69 -3.89 -12.11
CA GLY A 74 -1.99 -3.78 -10.69
C GLY A 74 -2.95 -2.63 -10.39
N TRP A 75 -3.39 -2.55 -9.15
CA TRP A 75 -4.34 -1.53 -8.70
C TRP A 75 -3.76 -0.12 -8.79
N VAL A 76 -2.46 0.08 -8.56
CA VAL A 76 -1.84 1.41 -8.70
C VAL A 76 -1.82 1.84 -10.17
N ASP A 77 -1.43 0.95 -11.08
CA ASP A 77 -1.38 1.20 -12.52
C ASP A 77 -2.78 1.55 -13.06
N VAL A 78 -3.80 0.75 -12.69
CA VAL A 78 -5.20 1.01 -13.03
C VAL A 78 -5.69 2.34 -12.45
N LEU A 79 -5.34 2.65 -11.20
CA LEU A 79 -5.72 3.91 -10.56
C LEU A 79 -5.10 5.11 -11.29
N GLU A 80 -3.82 5.05 -11.62
CA GLU A 80 -3.14 6.11 -12.38
C GLU A 80 -3.78 6.31 -13.75
N ASP A 81 -4.12 5.22 -14.44
CA ASP A 81 -4.83 5.28 -15.73
C ASP A 81 -6.22 5.91 -15.62
N GLU A 82 -7.01 5.56 -14.60
CA GLU A 82 -8.32 6.18 -14.37
C GLU A 82 -8.20 7.69 -14.05
N LEU A 83 -7.12 8.11 -13.40
CA LEU A 83 -6.88 9.50 -12.99
C LEU A 83 -6.28 10.38 -14.11
N LYS A 84 -5.61 9.80 -15.11
CA LYS A 84 -5.04 10.54 -16.26
C LYS A 84 -6.10 11.35 -17.02
N GLY A 85 -7.35 10.88 -17.07
CA GLY A 85 -8.44 11.53 -17.79
C GLY A 85 -9.12 12.69 -17.03
N THR A 86 -8.81 12.90 -15.75
CA THR A 86 -9.55 13.83 -14.87
C THR A 86 -8.66 14.79 -14.09
N ASP A 87 -7.43 15.01 -14.55
CA ASP A 87 -6.37 15.75 -13.84
C ASP A 87 -6.14 15.24 -12.40
N GLY A 88 -6.43 13.96 -12.15
CA GLY A 88 -6.31 13.34 -10.82
C GLY A 88 -7.31 13.87 -9.77
N LYS A 89 -8.40 14.51 -10.19
CA LYS A 89 -9.41 15.12 -9.30
C LYS A 89 -10.70 14.32 -9.17
N VAL A 90 -10.98 13.41 -10.11
CA VAL A 90 -12.22 12.63 -10.12
C VAL A 90 -11.89 11.17 -10.40
N LEU A 91 -12.33 10.29 -9.50
CA LEU A 91 -12.30 8.86 -9.73
C LEU A 91 -13.72 8.39 -10.07
N LYS A 92 -13.94 8.01 -11.34
CA LYS A 92 -15.26 7.69 -11.93
C LYS A 92 -16.24 8.87 -11.83
N VAL A 93 -16.92 9.02 -10.69
CA VAL A 93 -17.89 10.09 -10.41
C VAL A 93 -17.63 10.77 -9.05
N ILE A 94 -16.65 10.26 -8.29
CA ILE A 94 -16.33 10.74 -6.94
C ILE A 94 -15.23 11.80 -7.06
N LYS A 95 -15.49 13.00 -6.51
CA LYS A 95 -14.46 14.03 -6.38
C LYS A 95 -13.48 13.64 -5.29
N LEU A 96 -12.22 13.57 -5.65
CA LEU A 96 -11.14 13.30 -4.71
C LEU A 96 -10.77 14.57 -3.97
N ILE A 97 -10.44 14.41 -2.70
CA ILE A 97 -9.98 15.49 -1.83
C ILE A 97 -8.46 15.44 -1.81
N ASP A 98 -7.82 16.54 -2.23
CA ASP A 98 -6.39 16.75 -2.01
C ASP A 98 -6.18 17.33 -0.61
N PHE A 99 -5.43 16.62 0.24
CA PHE A 99 -5.23 17.05 1.63
C PHE A 99 -4.20 18.19 1.77
N GLN A 100 -3.49 18.56 0.70
CA GLN A 100 -2.47 19.61 0.74
C GLN A 100 -3.01 20.99 1.15
N GLU A 101 -4.33 21.24 1.08
CA GLU A 101 -4.92 22.50 1.55
C GLU A 101 -5.22 22.55 3.06
N LYS A 102 -5.13 21.46 3.82
CA LYS A 102 -5.56 21.43 5.22
C LYS A 102 -4.44 21.07 6.19
N ARG A 103 -3.63 22.07 6.54
CA ARG A 103 -3.12 22.37 7.91
C ARG A 103 -2.12 23.54 7.90
N LYS A 104 -2.57 24.74 7.56
CA LYS A 104 -1.76 25.96 7.78
C LYS A 104 -1.71 26.43 9.25
N HIS A 105 -2.37 25.76 10.19
CA HIS A 105 -2.33 26.18 11.59
C HIS A 105 -2.70 25.04 12.55
N ARG A 106 -1.71 24.27 13.03
CA ARG A 106 -1.67 23.70 14.40
C ARG A 106 -0.22 23.43 14.77
N HIS A 107 0.37 24.32 15.57
CA HIS A 107 1.64 24.08 16.25
C HIS A 107 1.39 23.14 17.43
N ASN A 108 1.59 21.83 17.26
CA ASN A 108 1.77 20.85 18.34
C ASN A 108 2.79 19.81 17.79
N LEU A 109 4.08 19.93 18.12
CA LEU A 109 4.80 19.15 19.13
C LEU A 109 4.63 17.62 19.00
N TYR A 110 5.64 17.01 18.36
CA TYR A 110 6.05 15.60 18.45
C TYR A 110 5.04 14.52 18.02
N VAL A 111 4.87 14.35 16.71
CA VAL A 111 4.92 13.08 15.93
C VAL A 111 4.63 13.45 14.47
N THR A 112 5.28 12.79 13.53
CA THR A 112 5.29 13.04 12.08
C THR A 112 3.91 12.85 11.42
N GLU A 113 2.97 13.77 11.63
CA GLU A 113 1.64 13.73 11.00
C GLU A 113 1.63 14.03 9.48
N ASN A 114 2.81 14.26 8.88
CA ASN A 114 2.99 14.45 7.44
C ASN A 114 4.03 13.47 6.86
N ARG A 115 3.90 12.16 7.13
CA ARG A 115 4.68 11.18 6.35
C ARG A 115 4.18 11.23 4.90
N SER A 116 5.09 11.42 3.95
CA SER A 116 4.74 11.38 2.54
C SER A 116 4.24 9.97 2.17
N VAL A 117 3.31 9.88 1.21
CA VAL A 117 2.84 8.60 0.67
C VAL A 117 4.02 7.69 0.28
N SER A 118 5.04 8.27 -0.36
CA SER A 118 6.27 7.57 -0.72
C SER A 118 7.02 6.98 0.50
N ALA A 119 7.12 7.72 1.61
CA ALA A 119 7.76 7.22 2.83
C ALA A 119 6.98 6.04 3.44
N ILE A 120 5.64 6.10 3.41
CA ILE A 120 4.78 5.02 3.88
C ILE A 120 4.93 3.79 2.97
N CYS A 121 4.89 3.96 1.65
CA CYS A 121 5.11 2.87 0.69
C CYS A 121 6.48 2.19 0.91
N HIS A 122 7.53 3.00 1.12
CA HIS A 122 8.87 2.50 1.39
C HIS A 122 8.93 1.70 2.71
N GLU A 123 8.33 2.22 3.78
CA GLU A 123 8.25 1.53 5.07
C GLU A 123 7.51 0.19 4.98
N ILE A 124 6.40 0.13 4.23
CA ILE A 124 5.66 -1.11 3.96
C ILE A 124 6.55 -2.13 3.24
N VAL A 125 7.21 -1.70 2.16
CA VAL A 125 8.10 -2.54 1.34
C VAL A 125 9.25 -3.10 2.17
N GLU A 126 9.97 -2.23 2.88
CA GLU A 126 11.12 -2.62 3.69
C GLU A 126 10.72 -3.52 4.86
N THR A 127 9.64 -3.19 5.57
CA THR A 127 9.16 -4.01 6.69
C THR A 127 8.78 -5.42 6.22
N LEU A 128 8.07 -5.53 5.10
CA LEU A 128 7.67 -6.83 4.56
C LEU A 128 8.86 -7.61 3.99
N ALA A 129 9.79 -6.93 3.32
CA ALA A 129 11.01 -7.55 2.81
C ALA A 129 11.87 -8.11 3.94
N ASN A 130 12.08 -7.33 5.01
CA ASN A 130 12.84 -7.77 6.19
C ASN A 130 12.14 -8.93 6.89
N PHE A 131 10.81 -8.86 7.07
CA PHE A 131 10.06 -9.99 7.62
C PHE A 131 10.22 -11.27 6.81
N LEU A 132 10.22 -11.19 5.49
CA LEU A 132 10.45 -12.34 4.61
C LEU A 132 11.90 -12.84 4.69
N GLN A 133 12.87 -11.94 4.78
CA GLN A 133 14.29 -12.26 4.90
C GLN A 133 14.57 -13.02 6.21
N ASP A 134 14.10 -12.50 7.35
CA ASP A 134 14.24 -13.11 8.66
C ASP A 134 13.68 -14.54 8.67
N ARG A 135 12.54 -14.76 8.00
CA ARG A 135 11.89 -16.08 7.91
C ARG A 135 12.72 -17.13 7.17
N ILE A 136 13.62 -16.72 6.27
CA ILE A 136 14.56 -17.61 5.60
C ILE A 136 15.78 -17.83 6.50
N GLU A 137 16.33 -16.76 7.06
CA GLU A 137 17.59 -16.78 7.81
C GLU A 137 17.46 -17.57 9.12
N TYR A 138 16.31 -17.52 9.80
CA TYR A 138 16.05 -18.33 11.00
C TYR A 138 15.66 -19.80 10.73
N ARG A 139 15.57 -20.23 9.47
CA ARG A 139 15.23 -21.62 9.10
C ARG A 139 16.43 -22.46 8.65
N TYR A 140 17.64 -21.88 8.61
CA TYR A 140 18.92 -22.55 8.32
C TYR A 140 20.00 -22.10 9.29
#